data_AF-A0A9D8MSJ7-F1
#
_entry.id   AF-A0A9D8MSJ7-F1
#
_cell.length_a   1.000
_cell.length_b   1.000
_cell.length_c   1.000
_cell.angle_alpha   90.00
_cell.angle_beta   90.00
_cell.angle_gamma   90.00
#
_symmetry.space_group_name_H-M   'P 1'
#
loop_
_entity.id
_entity.type
_entity.pdbx_description
1 polymer ?
#
loop_
_entity_poly.entity_id
_entity_poly.type
_entity_poly.pdbx_seq_one_letter_code
_entity_poly.pdbx_strand_id
1 'polypeptide(L)'
;MVQVIAEIIQNQGRETRQTSLPALQQKTMLISTYGNREVFIIAFNPDMHRQICTDSELCMFGDYPTLSTLREGYGNNAPTMWLIPQLTNLSEYCGCKEKLQGKPLEECASIIANEFHYLKVSEVMLFFYRFKTGRYGRFYGSVDPLVITTSLREFLKERAYAYDRHEREERERQREEEMKNAVSWKEYCKMQEEALRSEGKNEEADAWKGRKNPMLSDYSSRKGKKEAKDDEKTIIKIIKSCLNNPEASEESKKAFRQSFKKKYGYTPQEYIEKNSDNGKN
;
A
#
# COMPACT_ATOMS: atom_id res chain seq x y z
N MET A 1 15.66 46.69 -0.37
CA MET A 1 16.04 45.29 -0.70
C MET A 1 17.17 44.75 0.17
N VAL A 2 18.25 45.49 0.43
CA VAL A 2 19.36 45.02 1.29
C VAL A 2 18.93 44.77 2.76
N GLN A 3 18.03 45.59 3.32
CA GLN A 3 17.47 45.37 4.67
C GLN A 3 16.56 44.14 4.78
N VAL A 4 15.76 43.86 3.75
CA VAL A 4 14.86 42.68 3.72
C VAL A 4 15.69 41.39 3.64
N ILE A 5 16.77 41.39 2.86
CA ILE A 5 17.69 40.25 2.78
C ILE A 5 18.45 40.06 4.10
N ALA A 6 18.86 41.15 4.77
CA ALA A 6 19.49 41.07 6.08
C ALA A 6 18.52 40.57 7.17
N GLU A 7 17.24 40.95 7.14
CA GLU A 7 16.21 40.41 8.03
C GLU A 7 15.89 38.94 7.73
N ILE A 8 15.89 38.51 6.46
CA ILE A 8 15.73 37.10 6.10
C ILE A 8 16.93 36.28 6.59
N ILE A 9 18.15 36.78 6.46
CA ILE A 9 19.37 36.12 6.96
C ILE A 9 19.39 36.09 8.51
N GLN A 10 18.93 37.15 9.18
CA GLN A 10 18.82 37.18 10.65
C GLN A 10 17.67 36.31 11.18
N ASN A 11 16.56 36.17 10.45
CA ASN A 11 15.47 35.26 10.80
C ASN A 11 15.83 33.79 10.55
N GLN A 12 16.67 33.46 9.57
CA GLN A 12 17.17 32.10 9.38
C GLN A 12 18.17 31.66 10.47
N GLY A 13 18.70 32.59 11.27
CA GLY A 13 19.58 32.32 12.42
C GLY A 13 18.89 32.27 13.79
N ARG A 14 17.58 32.55 13.89
CA ARG A 14 16.86 32.69 15.18
C ARG A 14 15.69 31.72 15.39
N GLU A 15 15.50 30.74 14.52
CA GLU A 15 14.75 29.53 14.89
C GLU A 15 15.71 28.53 15.55
N THR A 16 16.07 28.79 16.80
CA THR A 16 16.51 27.71 17.69
C THR A 16 15.34 26.74 17.82
N ARG A 17 15.34 25.72 16.97
CA ARG A 17 14.37 24.62 16.91
C ARG A 17 14.10 24.11 18.33
N GLN A 18 12.90 24.36 18.85
CA GLN A 18 12.32 23.49 19.85
C GLN A 18 12.18 22.11 19.19
N THR A 19 13.17 21.25 19.39
CA THR A 19 13.14 19.87 18.89
C THR A 19 11.96 19.18 19.57
N SER A 20 10.98 18.74 18.78
CA SER A 20 9.80 18.04 19.31
C SER A 20 10.21 16.75 20.03
N LEU A 21 9.43 16.32 21.03
CA LEU A 21 9.68 15.08 21.78
C LEU A 21 9.88 13.85 20.85
N PRO A 22 9.10 13.67 19.77
CA PRO A 22 9.32 12.58 18.82
C PRO A 22 10.67 12.66 18.09
N ALA A 23 11.11 13.86 17.70
CA ALA A 23 12.41 14.04 17.03
C ALA A 23 13.59 13.77 17.97
N LEU A 24 13.46 14.11 19.25
CA LEU A 24 14.48 13.79 20.26
C LEU A 24 14.59 12.27 20.49
N GLN A 25 13.46 11.56 20.53
CA GLN A 25 13.43 10.10 20.64
C GLN A 25 14.06 9.42 19.43
N GLN A 26 13.72 9.87 18.20
CA GLN A 26 14.32 9.34 16.97
C GLN A 26 15.84 9.56 16.93
N LYS A 27 16.31 10.75 17.34
CA LYS A 27 17.75 11.02 17.47
C LYS A 27 18.44 10.07 18.45
N THR A 28 17.85 9.85 19.63
CA THR A 28 18.41 8.92 20.62
C THR A 28 18.47 7.50 20.07
N MET A 29 17.40 7.02 19.43
CA MET A 29 17.39 5.68 18.82
C MET A 29 18.43 5.53 17.71
N LEU A 30 18.56 6.53 16.82
CA LEU A 30 19.57 6.50 15.76
C LEU A 30 20.98 6.34 16.34
N ILE A 31 21.32 7.15 17.35
CA ILE A 31 22.65 7.15 17.96
C ILE A 31 22.89 5.85 18.73
N SER A 32 21.88 5.31 19.43
CA SER A 32 22.03 4.03 20.13
C SER A 32 22.21 2.85 19.18
N THR A 33 21.52 2.86 18.04
CA THR A 33 21.53 1.74 17.08
C THR A 33 22.75 1.78 16.16
N TYR A 34 23.14 2.97 15.68
CA TYR A 34 24.17 3.10 14.63
C TYR A 34 25.41 3.89 15.07
N GLY A 35 25.47 4.35 16.32
CA GLY A 35 26.60 5.11 16.85
C GLY A 35 26.61 6.57 16.41
N ASN A 36 27.79 7.19 16.50
CA ASN A 36 27.97 8.56 16.03
C ASN A 36 28.04 8.64 14.49
N ARG A 37 28.07 9.85 13.96
CA ARG A 37 28.06 10.11 12.51
C ARG A 37 29.21 9.43 11.79
N GLU A 38 30.40 9.44 12.38
CA GLU A 38 31.62 8.88 11.78
C GLU A 38 31.51 7.35 11.66
N VAL A 39 31.03 6.69 12.71
CA VAL A 39 30.74 5.24 12.70
C VAL A 39 29.67 4.92 11.66
N PHE A 40 28.60 5.73 11.59
CA PHE A 40 27.54 5.56 10.61
C PHE A 40 28.05 5.60 9.16
N ILE A 41 28.86 6.62 8.83
CA ILE A 41 29.41 6.78 7.47
C ILE A 41 30.28 5.60 7.09
N ILE A 42 31.07 5.06 8.03
CA ILE A 42 31.88 3.86 7.81
C ILE A 42 31.00 2.63 7.57
N ALA A 43 29.92 2.45 8.35
CA ALA A 43 29.03 1.31 8.24
C ALA A 43 28.23 1.29 6.92
N PHE A 44 27.88 2.46 6.39
CA PHE A 44 27.05 2.62 5.19
C PHE A 44 27.82 3.28 4.04
N ASN A 45 29.07 2.88 3.83
CA ASN A 45 29.91 3.38 2.73
C ASN A 45 29.61 2.65 1.39
N PRO A 46 30.12 3.15 0.24
CA PRO A 46 29.84 2.54 -1.06
C PRO A 46 30.37 1.11 -1.27
N ASP A 47 31.38 0.67 -0.52
CA ASP A 47 31.92 -0.70 -0.64
C ASP A 47 30.95 -1.74 -0.07
N MET A 48 30.09 -1.30 0.85
CA MET A 48 29.07 -2.12 1.48
C MET A 48 27.88 -2.42 0.55
N HIS A 49 27.78 -1.78 -0.62
CA HIS A 49 26.71 -2.06 -1.60
C HIS A 49 26.58 -3.55 -1.91
N ARG A 50 27.69 -4.25 -2.16
CA ARG A 50 27.66 -5.68 -2.51
C ARG A 50 27.17 -6.57 -1.37
N GLN A 51 27.38 -6.17 -0.12
CA GLN A 51 26.98 -6.96 1.04
C GLN A 51 25.53 -6.66 1.45
N ILE A 52 25.15 -5.38 1.44
CA ILE A 52 23.82 -4.95 1.90
C ILE A 52 22.76 -5.21 0.83
N CYS A 53 23.07 -4.98 -0.45
CA CYS A 53 22.06 -4.98 -1.52
C CYS A 53 21.77 -6.36 -2.11
N THR A 54 22.42 -7.43 -1.62
CA THR A 54 22.07 -8.82 -1.97
C THR A 54 20.66 -9.16 -1.52
N ASP A 55 20.24 -8.63 -0.38
CA ASP A 55 18.87 -8.74 0.11
C ASP A 55 18.09 -7.45 -0.22
N SER A 56 17.49 -7.44 -1.42
CA SER A 56 16.65 -6.32 -1.86
C SER A 56 15.42 -6.10 -0.98
N GLU A 57 14.85 -7.17 -0.41
CA GLU A 57 13.67 -7.10 0.46
C GLU A 57 14.04 -6.42 1.77
N LEU A 58 15.15 -6.81 2.40
CA LEU A 58 15.64 -6.15 3.61
C LEU A 58 15.98 -4.68 3.35
N CYS A 59 16.57 -4.33 2.20
CA CYS A 59 16.81 -2.94 1.86
C CYS A 59 15.51 -2.12 1.78
N MET A 60 14.46 -2.70 1.18
CA MET A 60 13.18 -2.02 0.94
C MET A 60 12.28 -2.00 2.18
N PHE A 61 12.23 -3.06 2.98
CA PHE A 61 11.26 -3.23 4.07
C PHE A 61 11.88 -3.24 5.46
N GLY A 62 13.19 -3.42 5.57
CA GLY A 62 13.91 -3.35 6.83
C GLY A 62 13.88 -1.97 7.48
N ASP A 63 14.10 -1.96 8.79
CA ASP A 63 14.16 -0.74 9.59
C ASP A 63 15.56 -0.11 9.47
N TYR A 64 15.66 0.85 8.55
CA TYR A 64 16.87 1.63 8.29
C TYR A 64 16.53 3.12 8.38
N PRO A 65 17.47 3.97 8.80
CA PRO A 65 17.21 5.39 8.92
C PRO A 65 17.01 6.04 7.57
N THR A 66 16.12 7.02 7.52
CA THR A 66 15.94 7.88 6.35
C THR A 66 16.99 8.97 6.29
N LEU A 67 17.17 9.59 5.12
CA LEU A 67 18.00 10.79 4.99
C LEU A 67 17.51 11.92 5.91
N SER A 68 16.20 12.03 6.16
CA SER A 68 15.64 12.95 7.15
C SER A 68 16.10 12.62 8.57
N THR A 69 16.06 11.33 8.94
CA THR A 69 16.53 10.87 10.25
C THR A 69 18.02 11.15 10.45
N LEU A 70 18.84 11.00 9.42
CA LEU A 70 20.26 11.39 9.48
C LEU A 70 20.43 12.90 9.70
N ARG A 71 19.62 13.72 9.03
CA ARG A 71 19.63 15.18 9.19
C ARG A 71 19.34 15.59 10.63
N GLU A 72 18.34 14.97 11.22
CA GLU A 72 17.91 15.24 12.59
C GLU A 72 18.91 14.72 13.63
N GLY A 73 19.45 13.53 13.41
CA GLY A 73 20.36 12.88 14.35
C GLY A 73 21.80 13.38 14.29
N TYR A 74 22.35 13.56 13.09
CA TYR A 74 23.78 13.87 12.86
C TYR A 74 24.02 15.28 12.32
N GLY A 75 22.97 16.07 12.10
CA GLY A 75 23.04 17.47 11.71
C GLY A 75 22.67 17.73 10.25
N ASN A 76 22.35 19.00 9.95
CA ASN A 76 21.71 19.40 8.69
C ASN A 76 22.45 18.95 7.41
N ASN A 77 23.79 18.87 7.47
CA ASN A 77 24.62 18.50 6.31
C ASN A 77 24.95 16.99 6.25
N ALA A 78 24.56 16.19 7.25
CA ALA A 78 24.93 14.78 7.33
C ALA A 78 24.47 13.94 6.11
N PRO A 79 23.24 14.10 5.59
CA PRO A 79 22.79 13.31 4.44
C PRO A 79 23.58 13.65 3.17
N THR A 80 23.85 14.95 2.93
CA THR A 80 24.67 15.41 1.81
C THR A 80 26.08 14.84 1.89
N MET A 81 26.73 14.93 3.06
CA MET A 81 28.07 14.37 3.27
C MET A 81 28.13 12.86 3.07
N TRP A 82 27.07 12.15 3.47
CA TRP A 82 26.96 10.70 3.26
C TRP A 82 26.75 10.35 1.78
N LEU A 83 26.01 11.17 1.02
CA LEU A 83 25.73 10.95 -0.41
C LEU A 83 26.94 11.22 -1.31
N ILE A 84 27.84 12.13 -0.94
CA ILE A 84 29.00 12.49 -1.76
C ILE A 84 29.85 11.24 -2.12
N PRO A 85 30.31 10.41 -1.17
CA PRO A 85 31.03 9.17 -1.51
C PRO A 85 30.24 8.21 -2.40
N GLN A 86 28.91 8.13 -2.24
CA GLN A 86 28.05 7.25 -3.04
C GLN A 86 28.02 7.67 -4.52
N LEU A 87 27.83 8.98 -4.74
CA LEU A 87 27.82 9.58 -6.07
C LEU A 87 29.20 9.54 -6.73
N THR A 88 30.27 9.81 -5.98
CA THR A 88 31.65 9.66 -6.46
C THR A 88 31.90 8.23 -6.90
N ASN A 89 31.50 7.24 -6.09
CA ASN A 89 31.69 5.83 -6.42
C ASN A 89 30.90 5.41 -7.67
N LEU A 90 29.69 5.94 -7.88
CA LEU A 90 28.95 5.76 -9.13
C LEU A 90 29.69 6.38 -10.33
N SER A 91 30.13 7.63 -10.19
CA SER A 91 30.85 8.38 -11.22
C SER A 91 32.13 7.68 -11.68
N GLU A 92 32.88 7.12 -10.72
CA GLU A 92 34.08 6.32 -11.02
C GLU A 92 33.73 5.04 -11.77
N TYR A 93 32.71 4.31 -11.30
CA TYR A 93 32.27 3.05 -11.90
C TYR A 93 31.84 3.19 -13.36
N CYS A 94 31.16 4.28 -13.72
CA CYS A 94 30.58 4.46 -15.05
C CYS A 94 31.61 4.69 -16.18
N GLY A 95 32.90 4.87 -15.86
CA GLY A 95 33.97 4.92 -16.86
C GLY A 95 33.90 6.09 -17.87
N CYS A 96 33.06 7.09 -17.61
CA CYS A 96 32.98 8.29 -18.45
C CYS A 96 34.28 9.11 -18.34
N LYS A 97 34.59 9.85 -19.41
CA LYS A 97 35.78 10.70 -19.51
C LYS A 97 35.69 11.85 -18.50
N GLU A 98 34.52 12.47 -18.43
CA GLU A 98 34.24 13.54 -17.47
C GLU A 98 33.49 12.97 -16.26
N LYS A 99 34.09 13.16 -15.08
CA LYS A 99 33.55 12.70 -13.80
C LYS A 99 32.63 13.75 -13.18
N LEU A 100 31.62 13.29 -12.44
CA LEU A 100 30.84 14.13 -11.54
C LEU A 100 31.69 14.48 -10.31
N GLN A 101 32.14 15.73 -10.21
CA GLN A 101 33.05 16.21 -9.17
C GLN A 101 32.83 17.69 -8.85
N GLY A 102 33.37 18.17 -7.73
CA GLY A 102 33.29 19.58 -7.31
C GLY A 102 31.85 20.03 -7.05
N LYS A 103 31.54 21.27 -7.46
CA LYS A 103 30.23 21.89 -7.18
C LYS A 103 29.03 21.11 -7.76
N PRO A 104 29.04 20.59 -9.00
CA PRO A 104 27.94 19.75 -9.50
C PRO A 104 27.68 18.48 -8.67
N LEU A 105 28.74 17.86 -8.11
CA LEU A 105 28.61 16.70 -7.24
C LEU A 105 27.91 17.07 -5.91
N GLU A 106 28.36 18.16 -5.28
CA GLU A 106 27.78 18.66 -4.03
C GLU A 106 26.33 19.10 -4.21
N GLU A 107 26.02 19.79 -5.32
CA GLU A 107 24.65 20.18 -5.67
C GLU A 107 23.76 18.96 -5.91
N CYS A 108 24.24 17.96 -6.64
CA CYS A 108 23.51 16.71 -6.85
C CYS A 108 23.22 15.99 -5.52
N ALA A 109 24.23 15.88 -4.64
CA ALA A 109 24.06 15.30 -3.31
C ALA A 109 23.03 16.06 -2.47
N SER A 110 23.10 17.40 -2.48
CA SER A 110 22.18 18.27 -1.76
C SER A 110 20.74 18.15 -2.28
N ILE A 111 20.55 18.13 -3.60
CA ILE A 111 19.24 17.91 -4.23
C ILE A 111 18.67 16.56 -3.79
N ILE A 112 19.47 15.49 -3.83
CA ILE A 112 19.01 14.17 -3.39
C ILE A 112 18.64 14.17 -1.90
N ALA A 113 19.46 14.78 -1.05
CA ALA A 113 19.24 14.90 0.39
C ALA A 113 17.98 15.68 0.78
N ASN A 114 17.54 16.63 -0.07
CA ASN A 114 16.36 17.47 0.18
C ASN A 114 15.10 16.88 -0.46
N GLU A 115 15.14 16.56 -1.76
CA GLU A 115 13.96 16.12 -2.52
C GLU A 115 13.55 14.69 -2.20
N PHE A 116 14.51 13.84 -1.84
CA PHE A 116 14.30 12.42 -1.55
C PHE A 116 14.60 12.10 -0.08
N HIS A 117 14.40 13.08 0.81
CA HIS A 117 14.73 12.98 2.24
C HIS A 117 14.05 11.81 2.96
N TYR A 118 12.92 11.33 2.44
CA TYR A 118 12.14 10.21 2.98
C TYR A 118 12.71 8.82 2.63
N LEU A 119 13.68 8.73 1.72
CA LEU A 119 14.31 7.45 1.37
C LEU A 119 15.21 6.97 2.50
N LYS A 120 15.18 5.65 2.75
CA LYS A 120 16.12 4.98 3.64
C LYS A 120 17.50 4.89 3.01
N VAL A 121 18.53 4.92 3.85
CA VAL A 121 19.92 4.74 3.39
C VAL A 121 20.10 3.43 2.61
N SER A 122 19.43 2.36 3.05
CA SER A 122 19.44 1.05 2.39
C SER A 122 18.80 1.09 1.01
N GLU A 123 17.70 1.84 0.84
CA GLU A 123 17.02 2.02 -0.45
C GLU A 123 17.89 2.83 -1.42
N VAL A 124 18.56 3.88 -0.94
CA VAL A 124 19.50 4.66 -1.75
C VAL A 124 20.70 3.82 -2.18
N MET A 125 21.24 3.01 -1.26
CA MET A 125 22.32 2.06 -1.57
C MET A 125 21.87 1.02 -2.62
N LEU A 126 20.66 0.48 -2.47
CA LEU A 126 20.07 -0.44 -3.44
C LEU A 126 19.88 0.22 -4.81
N PHE A 127 19.47 1.49 -4.84
CA PHE A 127 19.41 2.28 -6.06
C PHE A 127 20.79 2.35 -6.75
N PHE A 128 21.85 2.74 -6.04
CA PHE A 128 23.20 2.82 -6.62
C PHE A 128 23.72 1.45 -7.08
N TYR A 129 23.44 0.39 -6.34
CA TYR A 129 23.78 -0.97 -6.75
C TYR A 129 23.08 -1.36 -8.05
N ARG A 130 21.76 -1.16 -8.14
CA ARG A 130 20.97 -1.44 -9.36
C ARG A 130 21.35 -0.53 -10.54
N PHE A 131 21.75 0.71 -10.28
CA PHE A 131 22.26 1.59 -11.33
C PHE A 131 23.49 0.97 -11.98
N LYS A 132 24.43 0.48 -11.16
CA LYS A 132 25.67 -0.14 -11.65
C LYS A 132 25.44 -1.45 -12.40
N THR A 133 24.34 -2.15 -12.15
CA THR A 133 23.95 -3.32 -12.96
C THR A 133 23.34 -2.96 -14.31
N GLY A 134 23.20 -1.66 -14.63
CA GLY A 134 22.61 -1.18 -15.87
C GLY A 134 21.09 -1.26 -15.89
N ARG A 135 20.45 -1.38 -14.72
CA ARG A 135 18.98 -1.40 -14.60
C ARG A 135 18.36 -0.06 -14.96
N TYR A 136 19.10 1.01 -14.70
CA TYR A 136 18.75 2.36 -15.11
C TYR A 136 19.66 2.76 -16.27
N GLY A 137 19.32 3.85 -16.96
CA GLY A 137 20.02 4.32 -18.16
C GLY A 137 21.55 4.45 -18.02
N ARG A 138 22.21 4.81 -19.13
CA ARG A 138 23.67 4.93 -19.19
C ARG A 138 24.11 6.38 -19.34
N PHE A 139 25.32 6.66 -18.90
CA PHE A 139 25.99 7.93 -19.15
C PHE A 139 26.74 7.87 -20.49
N TYR A 140 26.87 9.03 -21.15
CA TYR A 140 27.58 9.18 -22.42
C TYR A 140 28.53 10.39 -22.33
N GLY A 141 29.84 10.14 -22.43
CA GLY A 141 30.88 11.19 -22.38
C GLY A 141 31.13 11.74 -20.97
N SER A 142 30.08 12.17 -20.27
CA SER A 142 30.11 12.73 -18.92
C SER A 142 29.07 12.09 -17.99
N VAL A 143 29.36 12.11 -16.69
CA VAL A 143 28.41 11.68 -15.65
C VAL A 143 27.46 12.83 -15.32
N ASP A 144 26.24 12.78 -15.87
CA ASP A 144 25.23 13.83 -15.73
C ASP A 144 24.33 13.65 -14.48
N PRO A 145 24.30 14.61 -13.53
CA PRO A 145 23.36 14.63 -12.40
C PRO A 145 21.88 14.46 -12.77
N LEU A 146 21.45 14.93 -13.93
CA LEU A 146 20.07 14.80 -14.39
C LEU A 146 19.71 13.34 -14.66
N VAL A 147 20.64 12.56 -15.22
CA VAL A 147 20.45 11.12 -15.44
C VAL A 147 20.31 10.38 -14.10
N ILE A 148 21.07 10.79 -13.08
CA ILE A 148 20.97 10.20 -11.72
C ILE A 148 19.60 10.47 -11.12
N THR A 149 19.14 11.73 -11.12
CA THR A 149 17.88 12.10 -10.49
C THR A 149 16.65 11.62 -11.27
N THR A 150 16.73 11.46 -12.59
CA THR A 150 15.68 10.83 -13.40
C THR A 150 15.63 9.32 -13.16
N SER A 151 16.77 8.64 -13.12
CA SER A 151 16.86 7.22 -12.75
C SER A 151 16.34 6.95 -11.33
N LEU A 152 16.58 7.86 -10.39
CA LEU A 152 16.05 7.75 -9.04
C LEU A 152 14.51 7.80 -9.04
N ARG A 153 13.89 8.61 -9.90
CA ARG A 153 12.43 8.61 -10.08
C ARG A 153 11.91 7.31 -10.69
N GLU A 154 12.69 6.65 -11.55
CA GLU A 154 12.34 5.31 -12.04
C GLU A 154 12.39 4.28 -10.90
N PHE A 155 13.43 4.32 -10.08
CA PHE A 155 13.52 3.50 -8.88
C PHE A 155 12.34 3.71 -7.92
N LEU A 156 11.85 4.95 -7.75
CA LEU A 156 10.66 5.23 -6.94
C LEU A 156 9.40 4.53 -7.46
N LYS A 157 9.28 4.33 -8.78
CA LYS A 157 8.15 3.55 -9.34
C LYS A 157 8.25 2.08 -8.95
N GLU A 158 9.46 1.51 -9.02
CA GLU A 158 9.70 0.14 -8.58
C GLU A 158 9.42 -0.02 -7.08
N ARG A 159 9.87 0.95 -6.28
CA ARG A 159 9.62 1.02 -4.85
C ARG A 159 8.12 1.06 -4.55
N ALA A 160 7.38 1.94 -5.22
CA ALA A 160 5.93 2.04 -5.02
C ALA A 160 5.22 0.70 -5.30
N TYR A 161 5.59 0.03 -6.39
CA TYR A 161 5.03 -1.28 -6.73
C TYR A 161 5.42 -2.37 -5.72
N ALA A 162 6.67 -2.38 -5.26
CA ALA A 162 7.13 -3.33 -4.24
C ALA A 162 6.36 -3.16 -2.93
N TYR A 163 6.19 -1.92 -2.46
CA TYR A 163 5.44 -1.62 -1.24
C TYR A 163 3.96 -1.98 -1.36
N ASP A 164 3.32 -1.67 -2.48
CA ASP A 164 1.92 -2.02 -2.74
C ASP A 164 1.71 -3.55 -2.79
N ARG A 165 2.68 -4.30 -3.35
CA ARG A 165 2.69 -5.76 -3.28
C ARG A 165 2.85 -6.25 -1.83
N HIS A 166 3.86 -5.79 -1.11
CA HIS A 166 4.14 -6.21 0.25
C HIS A 166 2.93 -5.94 1.17
N GLU A 167 2.29 -4.78 1.05
CA GLU A 167 1.10 -4.45 1.84
C GLU A 167 -0.10 -5.35 1.51
N ARG A 168 -0.28 -5.75 0.24
CA ARG A 168 -1.30 -6.74 -0.14
C ARG A 168 -1.03 -8.10 0.49
N GLU A 169 0.20 -8.58 0.43
CA GLU A 169 0.60 -9.88 0.97
C GLU A 169 0.44 -9.92 2.50
N GLU A 170 0.81 -8.84 3.21
CA GLU A 170 0.58 -8.72 4.65
C GLU A 170 -0.92 -8.70 4.99
N ARG A 171 -1.74 -7.95 4.22
CA ARG A 171 -3.20 -7.95 4.39
C ARG A 171 -3.83 -9.31 4.09
N GLU A 172 -3.28 -10.07 3.16
CA GLU A 172 -3.72 -11.45 2.88
C GLU A 172 -3.36 -12.39 4.03
N ARG A 173 -2.12 -12.33 4.52
CA ARG A 173 -1.67 -13.14 5.66
C ARG A 173 -2.50 -12.85 6.92
N GLN A 174 -2.74 -11.57 7.23
CA GLN A 174 -3.59 -11.17 8.36
C GLN A 174 -5.01 -11.72 8.20
N ARG A 175 -5.61 -11.61 7.02
CA ARG A 175 -6.94 -12.19 6.75
C ARG A 175 -6.95 -13.71 6.91
N GLU A 176 -5.91 -14.41 6.45
CA GLU A 176 -5.80 -15.86 6.62
C GLU A 176 -5.65 -16.25 8.09
N GLU A 177 -4.86 -15.51 8.87
CA GLU A 177 -4.71 -15.71 10.31
C GLU A 177 -6.01 -15.43 11.07
N GLU A 178 -6.70 -14.34 10.74
CA GLU A 178 -8.04 -14.03 11.25
C GLU A 178 -9.04 -15.13 10.89
N MET A 179 -8.99 -15.67 9.66
CA MET A 179 -9.85 -16.79 9.26
C MET A 179 -9.51 -18.09 9.98
N LYS A 180 -8.23 -18.37 10.27
CA LYS A 180 -7.83 -19.53 11.09
C LYS A 180 -8.34 -19.42 12.52
N ASN A 181 -8.35 -18.20 13.07
CA ASN A 181 -8.87 -17.91 14.40
C ASN A 181 -10.39 -17.69 14.42
N ALA A 182 -11.05 -17.62 13.26
CA ALA A 182 -12.48 -17.41 13.16
C ALA A 182 -13.22 -18.70 13.50
N VAL A 183 -14.06 -18.61 14.52
CA VAL A 183 -14.98 -19.68 14.91
C VAL A 183 -16.36 -19.35 14.38
N SER A 184 -17.07 -20.32 13.79
CA SER A 184 -18.43 -20.07 13.32
C SER A 184 -19.33 -19.67 14.50
N TRP A 185 -20.36 -18.86 14.25
CA TRP A 185 -21.29 -18.45 15.34
C TRP A 185 -21.86 -19.65 16.11
N LYS A 186 -22.14 -20.75 15.40
CA LYS A 186 -22.66 -21.98 16.00
C LYS A 186 -21.64 -22.61 16.94
N GLU A 187 -20.38 -22.68 16.53
CA GLU A 187 -19.28 -23.19 17.36
C GLU A 187 -19.02 -22.26 18.55
N TYR A 188 -19.07 -20.94 18.36
CA TYR A 188 -18.94 -19.96 19.44
C TYR A 188 -20.04 -20.13 20.50
N CYS A 189 -21.32 -20.27 20.09
CA CYS A 189 -22.41 -20.54 21.03
C CYS A 189 -22.20 -21.84 21.81
N LYS A 190 -21.66 -22.88 21.15
CA LYS A 190 -21.35 -24.16 21.80
C LYS A 190 -20.21 -24.02 22.82
N MET A 191 -19.15 -23.29 22.49
CA MET A 191 -18.05 -23.01 23.43
C MET A 191 -18.53 -22.22 24.66
N GLN A 192 -19.40 -21.23 24.47
CA GLN A 192 -20.00 -20.46 25.57
C GLN A 192 -20.91 -21.33 26.44
N GLU A 193 -21.72 -22.20 25.84
CA GLU A 193 -22.53 -23.17 26.57
C GLU A 193 -21.65 -24.08 27.43
N GLU A 194 -20.59 -24.67 26.87
CA GLU A 194 -19.68 -25.58 27.57
C GLU A 194 -18.93 -24.87 28.72
N ALA A 195 -18.47 -23.63 28.50
CA ALA A 195 -17.81 -22.84 29.52
C ALA A 195 -18.74 -22.54 30.71
N LEU A 196 -19.96 -22.07 30.45
CA LEU A 196 -20.95 -21.78 31.49
C LEU A 196 -21.38 -23.04 32.28
N ARG A 197 -21.46 -24.19 31.60
CA ARG A 197 -21.68 -25.49 32.26
C ARG A 197 -20.54 -25.87 33.20
N SER A 198 -19.29 -25.62 32.80
CA SER A 198 -18.11 -25.88 33.65
C SER A 198 -18.05 -24.99 34.89
N GLU A 199 -18.64 -23.78 34.82
CA GLU A 199 -18.79 -22.85 35.94
C GLU A 199 -20.05 -23.14 36.81
N GLY A 200 -20.85 -24.15 36.47
CA GLY A 200 -22.09 -24.50 37.19
C GLY A 200 -23.30 -23.63 36.86
N LYS A 201 -23.22 -22.72 35.87
CA LYS A 201 -24.29 -21.81 35.45
C LYS A 201 -25.19 -22.43 34.37
N ASN A 202 -25.89 -23.51 34.74
CA ASN A 202 -26.67 -24.31 33.78
C ASN A 202 -27.82 -23.54 33.11
N GLU A 203 -28.53 -22.67 33.85
CA GLU A 203 -29.63 -21.86 33.30
C GLU A 203 -29.13 -20.85 32.25
N GLU A 204 -27.98 -20.22 32.50
CA GLU A 204 -27.35 -19.30 31.54
C GLU A 204 -26.83 -20.05 30.31
N ALA A 205 -26.30 -21.26 30.48
CA ALA A 205 -25.84 -22.11 29.38
C ALA A 205 -26.98 -22.48 28.42
N ASP A 206 -28.17 -22.81 28.95
CA ASP A 206 -29.33 -23.16 28.12
C ASP A 206 -29.84 -21.97 27.28
N ALA A 207 -29.65 -20.73 27.73
CA ALA A 207 -29.99 -19.53 26.97
C ALA A 207 -29.12 -19.32 25.71
N TRP A 208 -27.96 -19.98 25.61
CA TRP A 208 -27.10 -19.94 24.42
C TRP A 208 -27.51 -20.96 23.35
N LYS A 209 -28.34 -21.95 23.67
CA LYS A 209 -28.83 -22.94 22.70
C LYS A 209 -29.71 -22.29 21.63
N GLY A 210 -29.35 -22.49 20.37
CA GLY A 210 -30.14 -21.98 19.24
C GLY A 210 -30.18 -20.45 19.12
N ARG A 211 -29.30 -19.74 19.83
CA ARG A 211 -29.22 -18.27 19.78
C ARG A 211 -28.86 -17.84 18.35
N LYS A 212 -29.66 -16.95 17.78
CA LYS A 212 -29.39 -16.38 16.44
C LYS A 212 -28.22 -15.42 16.51
N ASN A 213 -27.41 -15.37 15.44
CA ASN A 213 -26.30 -14.44 15.36
C ASN A 213 -26.84 -13.00 15.30
N PRO A 214 -26.57 -12.16 16.32
CA PRO A 214 -27.08 -10.79 16.37
C PRO A 214 -26.53 -9.93 15.21
N MET A 215 -25.31 -10.22 14.73
CA MET A 215 -24.70 -9.53 13.58
C MET A 215 -25.38 -9.86 12.24
N LEU A 216 -26.09 -10.99 12.15
CA LEU A 216 -26.81 -11.42 10.93
C LEU A 216 -28.32 -11.14 11.01
N SER A 217 -28.83 -10.61 12.13
CA SER A 217 -30.27 -10.50 12.38
C SER A 217 -30.97 -9.49 11.44
N ASP A 218 -30.25 -8.46 10.96
CA ASP A 218 -30.81 -7.40 10.12
C ASP A 218 -30.34 -7.40 8.65
N TYR A 219 -29.19 -8.01 8.34
CA TYR A 219 -28.56 -7.89 7.02
C TYR A 219 -29.28 -8.73 5.94
N SER A 220 -29.74 -9.93 6.31
CA SER A 220 -30.39 -10.88 5.38
C SER A 220 -31.81 -10.46 4.99
N SER A 221 -32.51 -9.73 5.85
CA SER A 221 -33.93 -9.43 5.68
C SER A 221 -34.23 -8.23 4.78
N ARG A 222 -33.33 -7.23 4.75
CA ARG A 222 -33.53 -6.01 3.93
C ARG A 222 -32.80 -6.03 2.60
N LYS A 223 -31.55 -6.53 2.55
CA LYS A 223 -30.76 -6.56 1.31
C LYS A 223 -31.24 -7.65 0.35
N GLY A 224 -31.45 -8.87 0.86
CA GLY A 224 -31.96 -9.99 0.06
C GLY A 224 -33.38 -9.78 -0.50
N LYS A 225 -34.28 -9.11 0.24
CA LYS A 225 -35.61 -8.74 -0.26
C LYS A 225 -35.57 -7.64 -1.33
N LYS A 226 -34.61 -6.71 -1.26
CA LYS A 226 -34.46 -5.64 -2.24
C LYS A 226 -33.82 -6.16 -3.54
N GLU A 227 -32.75 -6.94 -3.42
CA GLU A 227 -32.07 -7.59 -4.56
C GLU A 227 -33.02 -8.56 -5.28
N ALA A 228 -33.75 -9.41 -4.56
CA ALA A 228 -34.74 -10.32 -5.20
C ALA A 228 -35.86 -9.56 -5.94
N LYS A 229 -36.33 -8.43 -5.38
CA LYS A 229 -37.38 -7.61 -6.00
C LYS A 229 -36.86 -6.84 -7.22
N ASP A 230 -35.60 -6.45 -7.23
CA ASP A 230 -34.95 -5.81 -8.37
C ASP A 230 -34.64 -6.83 -9.49
N ASP A 231 -34.29 -8.07 -9.15
CA ASP A 231 -34.14 -9.17 -10.10
C ASP A 231 -35.47 -9.54 -10.76
N GLU A 232 -36.56 -9.65 -9.98
CA GLU A 232 -37.91 -9.93 -10.51
C GLU A 232 -38.37 -8.83 -11.49
N LYS A 233 -38.17 -7.55 -11.14
CA LYS A 233 -38.48 -6.43 -12.05
C LYS A 233 -37.66 -6.49 -13.33
N THR A 234 -36.38 -6.85 -13.23
CA THR A 234 -35.48 -6.98 -14.37
C THR A 234 -35.92 -8.12 -15.29
N ILE A 235 -36.26 -9.27 -14.73
CA ILE A 235 -36.78 -10.43 -15.48
C ILE A 235 -38.09 -10.06 -16.19
N ILE A 236 -39.03 -9.40 -15.50
CA ILE A 236 -40.29 -8.92 -16.12
C ILE A 236 -40.03 -7.95 -17.28
N LYS A 237 -39.06 -7.04 -17.13
CA LYS A 237 -38.66 -6.11 -18.20
C LYS A 237 -38.10 -6.84 -19.42
N ILE A 238 -37.25 -7.85 -19.20
CA ILE A 238 -36.69 -8.69 -20.27
C ILE A 238 -37.81 -9.44 -20.99
N ILE A 239 -38.74 -10.07 -20.26
CA ILE A 239 -39.89 -10.77 -20.86
C ILE A 239 -40.69 -9.83 -21.77
N LYS A 240 -41.06 -8.65 -21.26
CA LYS A 240 -41.84 -7.66 -22.02
C LYS A 240 -41.10 -7.19 -23.27
N SER A 241 -39.79 -6.93 -23.15
CA SER A 241 -38.93 -6.54 -24.28
C SER A 241 -38.89 -7.62 -25.36
N CYS A 242 -38.63 -8.88 -24.98
CA CYS A 242 -38.51 -9.98 -25.94
C CYS A 242 -39.84 -10.33 -26.62
N LEU A 243 -40.97 -10.26 -25.89
CA LEU A 243 -42.28 -10.60 -26.47
C LEU A 243 -42.85 -9.49 -27.35
N ASN A 244 -42.62 -8.22 -27.00
CA ASN A 244 -43.17 -7.07 -27.72
C ASN A 244 -42.21 -6.54 -28.81
N ASN A 245 -41.03 -7.14 -29.00
CA ASN A 245 -40.11 -6.74 -30.05
C ASN A 245 -40.74 -7.03 -31.44
N PRO A 246 -41.03 -6.00 -32.26
CA PRO A 246 -41.65 -6.18 -33.57
C PRO A 246 -40.70 -6.81 -34.60
N GLU A 247 -39.38 -6.75 -34.38
CA GLU A 247 -38.36 -7.31 -35.27
C GLU A 247 -38.07 -8.80 -35.01
N ALA A 248 -38.58 -9.35 -33.91
CA ALA A 248 -38.36 -10.74 -33.55
C ALA A 248 -39.35 -11.68 -34.28
N SER A 249 -38.83 -12.73 -34.92
CA SER A 249 -39.66 -13.74 -35.59
C SER A 249 -40.52 -14.53 -34.59
N GLU A 250 -41.66 -15.06 -35.03
CA GLU A 250 -42.54 -15.84 -34.15
C GLU A 250 -41.91 -17.16 -33.68
N GLU A 251 -41.03 -17.76 -34.49
CA GLU A 251 -40.23 -18.92 -34.08
C GLU A 251 -39.30 -18.57 -32.92
N SER A 252 -38.69 -17.38 -32.96
CA SER A 252 -37.78 -16.89 -31.91
C SER A 252 -38.53 -16.62 -30.61
N LYS A 253 -39.72 -16.00 -30.69
CA LYS A 253 -40.59 -15.79 -29.52
C LYS A 253 -41.09 -17.11 -28.95
N LYS A 254 -41.41 -18.11 -29.80
CA LYS A 254 -41.81 -19.45 -29.37
C LYS A 254 -40.67 -20.21 -28.66
N ALA A 255 -39.45 -20.13 -29.19
CA ALA A 255 -38.25 -20.70 -28.58
C ALA A 255 -37.93 -20.06 -27.21
N PHE A 256 -38.09 -18.73 -27.10
CA PHE A 256 -37.97 -18.01 -25.83
C PHE A 256 -38.98 -18.51 -24.79
N ARG A 257 -40.27 -18.62 -25.16
CA ARG A 257 -41.33 -19.13 -24.25
C ARG A 257 -41.03 -20.54 -23.74
N GLN A 258 -40.57 -21.44 -24.62
CA GLN A 258 -40.21 -22.82 -24.24
C GLN A 258 -39.01 -22.84 -23.30
N SER A 259 -37.97 -22.08 -23.61
CA SER A 259 -36.73 -22.02 -22.80
C SER A 259 -37.01 -21.41 -21.42
N PHE A 260 -37.85 -20.37 -21.38
CA PHE A 260 -38.27 -19.73 -20.13
C PHE A 260 -39.09 -20.69 -19.27
N LYS A 261 -40.07 -21.39 -19.85
CA LYS A 261 -40.89 -22.39 -19.14
C LYS A 261 -40.04 -23.54 -18.59
N LYS A 262 -39.04 -24.01 -19.34
CA LYS A 262 -38.10 -25.04 -18.88
C LYS A 262 -37.28 -24.57 -17.66
N LYS A 263 -36.86 -23.29 -17.64
CA LYS A 263 -36.01 -22.75 -16.58
C LYS A 263 -36.79 -22.37 -15.31
N TYR A 264 -37.96 -21.75 -15.47
CA TYR A 264 -38.72 -21.17 -14.36
C TYR A 264 -39.97 -21.96 -13.97
N GLY A 265 -40.36 -22.98 -14.75
CA GLY A 265 -41.56 -23.79 -14.51
C GLY A 265 -42.88 -23.11 -14.93
N TYR A 266 -42.86 -21.82 -15.25
CA TYR A 266 -44.01 -21.02 -15.69
C TYR A 266 -43.76 -20.43 -17.08
N THR A 267 -44.82 -20.20 -17.85
CA THR A 267 -44.73 -19.37 -19.05
C THR A 267 -44.38 -17.93 -18.67
N PRO A 268 -43.79 -17.14 -19.60
CA PRO A 268 -43.46 -15.75 -19.30
C PRO A 268 -44.69 -14.90 -18.90
N GLN A 269 -45.87 -15.19 -19.43
CA GLN A 269 -47.14 -14.54 -19.07
C GLN A 269 -47.55 -14.87 -17.63
N GLU A 270 -47.60 -16.16 -17.27
CA GLU A 270 -47.91 -16.62 -15.90
C GLU A 270 -46.90 -16.06 -14.88
N TYR A 271 -45.63 -15.94 -15.28
CA TYR A 271 -44.58 -15.35 -14.45
C TYR A 271 -44.83 -13.85 -14.21
N ILE A 272 -45.29 -13.11 -15.21
CA ILE A 272 -45.67 -11.70 -15.04
C ILE A 272 -46.87 -11.58 -14.11
N GLU A 273 -47.93 -12.34 -14.32
CA GLU A 273 -49.16 -12.28 -13.51
C GLU A 273 -48.87 -12.58 -12.03
N LYS A 274 -48.14 -13.67 -11.77
CA LYS A 274 -47.78 -14.09 -10.41
C LYS A 274 -46.94 -13.06 -9.65
N ASN A 275 -46.12 -12.27 -10.35
CA ASN A 275 -45.19 -11.32 -9.74
C ASN A 275 -45.61 -9.84 -9.91
N SER A 276 -46.73 -9.56 -10.58
CA SER A 276 -47.28 -8.20 -10.72
C SER A 276 -48.21 -7.81 -9.56
N ASP A 277 -48.82 -8.78 -8.87
CA ASP A 277 -49.81 -8.52 -7.80
C ASP A 277 -49.21 -8.30 -6.39
N ASN A 278 -47.89 -8.50 -6.19
CA ASN A 278 -47.21 -8.18 -4.92
C ASN A 278 -46.94 -6.65 -4.73
N GLY A 279 -47.69 -5.80 -5.43
CA GLY A 279 -47.55 -4.34 -5.45
C GLY A 279 -48.77 -3.54 -5.00
N LYS A 280 -49.88 -4.19 -4.60
CA LYS A 280 -51.04 -3.52 -4.00
C LYS A 280 -51.43 -4.20 -2.68
N ASN A 281 -50.69 -3.85 -1.62
CA ASN A 281 -51.18 -3.72 -0.24
C ASN A 281 -50.13 -2.95 0.56
#